data_AF-X6G914-F1
#
_entry.id   AF-X6G914-F1
#
_cell.length_a   1.000
_cell.length_b   1.000
_cell.length_c   1.000
_cell.angle_alpha   90.00
_cell.angle_beta   90.00
_cell.angle_gamma   90.00
#
_symmetry.space_group_name_H-M   'P 1'
#
loop_
_entity.id
_entity.type
_entity.pdbx_description
1 polymer ?
#
loop_
_entity_poly.entity_id
_entity_poly.type
_entity_poly.pdbx_seq_one_letter_code
_entity_poly.pdbx_strand_id
1 'polypeptide(L)'
;MTETTSREISEKIAGLDRLVTSLGLEFDDVAVNAVAGAPDAARKAADINQRLDRLAVDRRILSRALDRAHEAEAAAHEARAEAVRQNHFHTAKSHANGLLAAAKRIDAAIAEFTAALPELSDHELAIRQHLGRAAFPVSGSVVGQMGLSVMAIDKLHRLADGRARLSGAGKSIAEIAASAWAILLADKDEQGSV
;
A
#
# COMPACT_ATOMS: atom_id res chain seq x y z
N MET A 1 1.03 -33.45 -4.13
CA MET A 1 0.63 -33.85 -5.49
C MET A 1 1.00 -32.69 -6.39
N THR A 2 1.93 -32.88 -7.34
CA THR A 2 2.30 -31.85 -8.32
C THR A 2 1.13 -31.69 -9.30
N GLU A 3 0.43 -30.55 -9.24
CA GLU A 3 -0.62 -30.22 -10.21
C GLU A 3 0.00 -30.17 -11.61
N THR A 4 -0.48 -31.04 -12.49
CA THR A 4 -0.05 -31.08 -13.89
C THR A 4 -0.64 -29.85 -14.59
N THR A 5 0.21 -28.94 -15.07
CA THR A 5 -0.23 -27.67 -15.68
C THR A 5 -0.75 -27.88 -17.11
N SER A 6 -1.56 -26.96 -17.62
CA SER A 6 -2.03 -26.97 -19.01
C SER A 6 -0.87 -27.04 -20.01
N ARG A 7 0.27 -26.42 -19.66
CA ARG A 7 1.52 -26.49 -20.43
C ARG A 7 2.08 -27.90 -20.51
N GLU A 8 2.18 -28.60 -19.38
CA GLU A 8 2.70 -29.98 -19.33
C GLU A 8 1.80 -30.96 -20.09
N ILE A 9 0.48 -30.75 -20.07
CA ILE A 9 -0.47 -31.56 -20.85
C ILE A 9 -0.32 -31.27 -22.35
N SER A 10 -0.15 -30.01 -22.73
CA SER A 10 0.08 -29.60 -24.12
C SER A 10 1.36 -30.19 -24.71
N GLU A 11 2.44 -30.21 -23.93
CA GLU A 11 3.71 -30.83 -24.32
C GLU A 11 3.57 -32.35 -24.55
N LYS A 12 2.78 -33.03 -23.72
CA LYS A 12 2.48 -34.46 -23.90
C LYS A 12 1.63 -34.74 -25.14
N ILE A 13 0.65 -33.89 -25.45
CA ILE A 13 -0.14 -33.99 -26.70
C ILE A 13 0.77 -33.80 -27.91
N ALA A 14 1.65 -32.79 -27.89
CA ALA A 14 2.59 -32.57 -28.99
C ALA A 14 3.56 -33.75 -29.18
N GLY A 15 3.99 -34.40 -28.09
CA GLY A 15 4.78 -35.64 -28.16
C GLY A 15 4.01 -36.80 -28.79
N LEU A 16 2.73 -36.97 -28.44
CA LEU A 16 1.85 -37.98 -29.03
C LEU A 16 1.60 -37.73 -30.52
N ASP A 17 1.36 -36.48 -30.93
CA ASP A 17 1.12 -36.14 -32.34
C ASP A 17 2.34 -36.47 -33.22
N ARG A 18 3.56 -36.28 -32.71
CA ARG A 18 4.80 -36.71 -33.40
C ARG A 18 4.88 -38.23 -33.53
N LEU A 19 4.52 -38.96 -32.46
CA LEU A 19 4.55 -40.42 -32.46
C LEU A 19 3.50 -41.03 -33.42
N VAL A 20 2.30 -40.44 -33.44
CA VAL A 20 1.24 -40.80 -34.40
C VAL A 20 1.72 -40.56 -35.83
N THR A 21 2.35 -39.41 -36.09
CA THR A 21 2.93 -39.11 -37.42
C THR A 21 3.99 -40.14 -37.82
N SER A 22 4.91 -40.48 -36.92
CA SER A 22 5.96 -41.47 -37.23
C SER A 22 5.39 -42.86 -37.49
N LEU A 23 4.40 -43.30 -36.70
CA LEU A 23 3.76 -44.61 -36.87
C LEU A 23 2.87 -44.65 -38.11
N GLY A 24 2.25 -43.54 -38.52
CA GLY A 24 1.52 -43.44 -39.78
C GLY A 24 2.42 -43.64 -41.00
N LEU A 25 3.60 -43.00 -41.00
CA LEU A 25 4.60 -43.20 -42.06
C LEU A 25 5.11 -44.65 -42.10
N GLU A 26 5.36 -45.26 -40.93
CA GLU A 26 5.76 -46.68 -40.85
C GLU A 26 4.63 -47.61 -41.31
N PHE A 27 3.38 -47.28 -41.00
CA PHE A 27 2.21 -48.03 -41.48
C PHE A 27 2.11 -48.00 -43.01
N ASP A 28 2.25 -46.83 -43.63
CA ASP A 28 2.17 -46.66 -45.09
C ASP A 28 3.24 -47.51 -45.80
N ASP A 29 4.48 -47.50 -45.29
CA ASP A 29 5.59 -48.30 -45.83
C ASP A 29 5.35 -49.81 -45.69
N VAL A 30 4.85 -50.25 -44.54
CA VAL A 30 4.54 -51.67 -44.28
C VAL A 30 3.31 -52.13 -45.07
N ALA A 31 2.32 -51.26 -45.28
CA ALA A 31 1.12 -51.56 -46.05
C ALA A 31 1.43 -51.81 -47.53
N VAL A 32 2.33 -51.01 -48.13
CA VAL A 32 2.81 -51.23 -49.50
C VAL A 32 3.48 -52.60 -49.65
N ASN A 33 4.31 -52.99 -48.67
CA ASN A 33 4.97 -54.29 -48.64
C ASN A 33 4.00 -55.47 -48.42
N ALA A 34 2.90 -55.25 -47.69
CA ALA A 34 1.85 -56.26 -47.50
C ALA A 34 1.08 -56.53 -48.79
N VAL A 35 0.77 -55.50 -49.58
CA VAL A 35 0.11 -55.64 -50.90
C VAL A 35 1.04 -56.36 -51.89
N ALA A 36 2.36 -56.20 -51.76
CA ALA A 36 3.36 -56.90 -52.56
C ALA A 36 3.55 -58.40 -52.19
N GLY A 37 2.79 -58.92 -51.22
CA GLY A 37 2.78 -60.35 -50.87
C GLY A 37 3.83 -60.78 -49.84
N ALA A 38 4.44 -59.85 -49.10
CA ALA A 38 5.36 -60.18 -48.03
C ALA A 38 4.61 -60.81 -46.82
N PRO A 39 4.98 -62.02 -46.36
CA PRO A 39 4.18 -62.82 -45.42
C PRO A 39 4.03 -62.18 -44.02
N ASP A 40 4.98 -61.37 -43.57
CA ASP A 40 4.97 -60.75 -42.24
C ASP A 40 4.44 -59.31 -42.22
N ALA A 41 4.30 -58.67 -43.38
CA ALA A 41 3.95 -57.26 -43.48
C ALA A 41 2.49 -56.98 -43.06
N ALA A 42 1.56 -57.87 -43.37
CA ALA A 42 0.15 -57.74 -42.95
C ALA A 42 -0.01 -57.76 -41.41
N ARG A 43 0.78 -58.60 -40.72
CA ARG A 43 0.77 -58.68 -39.26
C ARG A 43 1.36 -57.43 -38.61
N LYS A 44 2.45 -56.90 -39.19
CA LYS A 44 3.10 -55.67 -38.72
C LYS A 44 2.20 -54.44 -38.93
N ALA A 45 1.50 -54.35 -40.06
CA ALA A 45 0.51 -53.29 -40.32
C ALA A 45 -0.62 -53.31 -39.28
N ALA A 46 -1.14 -54.49 -38.94
CA ALA A 46 -2.19 -54.63 -37.93
C ALA A 46 -1.74 -54.18 -36.52
N ASP A 47 -0.50 -54.48 -36.12
CA ASP A 47 0.06 -54.03 -34.82
C ASP A 47 0.22 -52.50 -34.77
N ILE A 48 0.74 -51.90 -35.85
CA ILE A 48 0.87 -50.44 -35.95
C ILE A 48 -0.50 -49.77 -35.89
N ASN A 49 -1.51 -50.31 -36.56
CA ASN A 49 -2.87 -49.77 -36.54
C ASN A 49 -3.48 -49.85 -35.13
N GLN A 50 -3.30 -50.97 -34.43
CA GLN A 50 -3.76 -51.10 -33.05
C GLN A 50 -3.06 -50.11 -32.11
N ARG A 51 -1.77 -49.80 -32.35
CA ARG A 51 -1.05 -48.76 -31.60
C ARG A 51 -1.59 -47.37 -31.90
N LEU A 52 -1.88 -47.05 -33.16
CA LEU A 52 -2.50 -45.78 -33.56
C LEU A 52 -3.87 -45.57 -32.89
N ASP A 53 -4.71 -46.61 -32.83
CA ASP A 53 -6.01 -46.56 -32.15
C ASP A 53 -5.88 -46.26 -30.64
N ARG A 54 -4.91 -46.90 -29.97
CA ARG A 54 -4.62 -46.63 -28.55
C ARG A 54 -4.15 -45.19 -28.34
N LEU A 55 -3.24 -44.71 -29.20
CA LEU A 55 -2.73 -43.34 -29.13
C LEU A 55 -3.84 -42.30 -29.39
N ALA A 56 -4.82 -42.61 -30.25
CA ALA A 56 -5.98 -41.75 -30.48
C ALA A 56 -6.86 -41.61 -29.22
N VAL A 57 -7.05 -42.70 -28.47
CA VAL A 57 -7.76 -42.68 -27.17
C VAL A 57 -6.99 -41.85 -26.16
N ASP A 58 -5.67 -42.06 -26.04
CA ASP A 58 -4.81 -41.30 -25.11
C ASP A 58 -4.82 -39.81 -25.43
N ARG A 59 -4.75 -39.44 -26.72
CA ARG A 59 -4.86 -38.05 -27.18
C ARG A 59 -6.21 -37.44 -26.78
N ARG A 60 -7.32 -38.18 -26.90
CA ARG A 60 -8.65 -37.71 -26.50
C ARG A 60 -8.76 -37.49 -25.00
N ILE A 61 -8.14 -38.37 -24.20
CA ILE A 61 -8.09 -38.23 -22.73
C ILE A 61 -7.29 -36.98 -22.34
N LEU A 62 -6.12 -36.79 -22.95
CA LEU A 62 -5.26 -35.63 -22.67
C LEU A 62 -5.88 -34.32 -23.14
N SER A 63 -6.59 -34.30 -24.27
CA SER A 63 -7.34 -33.12 -24.71
C SER A 63 -8.39 -32.69 -23.69
N ARG A 64 -9.18 -33.64 -23.15
CA ARG A 64 -10.15 -33.34 -22.09
C ARG A 64 -9.49 -32.88 -20.79
N ALA A 65 -8.32 -33.44 -20.47
CA ALA A 65 -7.55 -33.03 -19.31
C ALA A 65 -6.99 -31.60 -19.49
N LEU A 66 -6.59 -31.24 -20.72
CA LEU A 66 -6.12 -29.90 -21.07
C LEU A 66 -7.22 -28.86 -20.88
N ASP A 67 -8.42 -29.12 -21.39
CA ASP A 67 -9.57 -28.21 -21.24
C ASP A 67 -9.86 -27.92 -19.77
N ARG A 68 -9.90 -28.97 -18.93
CA ARG A 68 -10.09 -28.84 -17.48
C ARG A 68 -8.94 -28.11 -16.79
N ALA A 69 -7.71 -28.33 -17.23
CA ALA A 69 -6.56 -27.63 -16.68
C ALA A 69 -6.63 -26.12 -17.01
N HIS A 70 -7.05 -25.74 -18.20
CA HIS A 70 -7.28 -24.34 -18.57
C HIS A 70 -8.38 -23.69 -17.72
N GLU A 71 -9.51 -24.37 -17.54
CA GLU A 71 -10.61 -23.88 -16.69
C GLU A 71 -10.15 -23.69 -15.23
N ALA A 72 -9.42 -24.66 -14.69
CA ALA A 72 -8.90 -24.61 -13.32
C ALA A 72 -7.85 -23.50 -13.13
N GLU A 73 -6.92 -23.34 -14.08
CA GLU A 73 -5.92 -22.27 -14.05
C GLU A 73 -6.58 -20.90 -14.16
N ALA A 74 -7.55 -20.72 -15.05
CA ALA A 74 -8.29 -19.47 -15.19
C ALA A 74 -9.05 -19.11 -13.89
N ALA A 75 -9.75 -20.08 -13.28
CA ALA A 75 -10.44 -19.88 -12.01
C ALA A 75 -9.47 -19.54 -10.86
N ALA A 76 -8.30 -20.20 -10.81
CA ALA A 76 -7.27 -19.92 -9.82
C ALA A 76 -6.66 -18.52 -10.01
N HIS A 77 -6.45 -18.09 -11.27
CA HIS A 77 -5.98 -16.73 -11.58
C HIS A 77 -7.00 -15.66 -11.14
N GLU A 78 -8.29 -15.86 -11.42
CA GLU A 78 -9.33 -14.91 -10.99
C GLU A 78 -9.46 -14.86 -9.46
N ALA A 79 -9.42 -16.01 -8.78
CA ALA A 79 -9.46 -16.07 -7.33
C ALA A 79 -8.27 -15.35 -6.68
N ARG A 80 -7.07 -15.49 -7.25
CA ARG A 80 -5.88 -14.74 -6.80
C ARG A 80 -6.04 -13.24 -7.04
N ALA A 81 -6.56 -12.84 -8.21
CA ALA A 81 -6.80 -11.44 -8.52
C ALA A 81 -7.82 -10.81 -7.56
N GLU A 82 -8.91 -11.51 -7.24
CA GLU A 82 -9.91 -11.05 -6.27
C GLU A 82 -9.32 -10.95 -4.86
N ALA A 83 -8.52 -11.92 -4.41
CA ALA A 83 -7.84 -11.85 -3.12
C ALA A 83 -6.92 -10.62 -3.02
N VAL A 84 -6.20 -10.29 -4.10
CA VAL A 84 -5.36 -9.08 -4.17
C VAL A 84 -6.22 -7.82 -4.10
N ARG A 85 -7.34 -7.75 -4.84
CA ARG A 85 -8.30 -6.62 -4.79
C ARG A 85 -8.85 -6.42 -3.37
N GLN A 86 -9.27 -7.48 -2.70
CA GLN A 86 -9.76 -7.44 -1.32
C GLN A 86 -8.69 -6.96 -0.34
N ASN A 87 -7.45 -7.42 -0.48
CA ASN A 87 -6.34 -6.97 0.37
C ASN A 87 -6.05 -5.47 0.20
N HIS A 88 -6.03 -4.98 -1.04
CA HIS A 88 -5.87 -3.54 -1.29
C HIS A 88 -7.03 -2.73 -0.74
N PHE A 89 -8.26 -3.22 -0.87
CA PHE A 89 -9.45 -2.57 -0.30
C PHE A 89 -9.37 -2.51 1.24
N HIS A 90 -8.95 -3.58 1.89
CA HIS A 90 -8.75 -3.60 3.34
C HIS A 90 -7.66 -2.61 3.78
N THR A 91 -6.55 -2.56 3.05
CA THR A 91 -5.47 -1.60 3.29
C THR A 91 -5.95 -0.15 3.13
N ALA A 92 -6.73 0.13 2.09
CA ALA A 92 -7.34 1.44 1.89
C ALA A 92 -8.28 1.82 3.03
N LYS A 93 -9.09 0.87 3.54
CA LYS A 93 -9.96 1.08 4.70
C LYS A 93 -9.16 1.41 5.97
N SER A 94 -8.04 0.72 6.19
CA SER A 94 -7.12 1.01 7.31
C SER A 94 -6.57 2.43 7.21
N HIS A 95 -6.09 2.85 6.03
CA HIS A 95 -5.62 4.21 5.81
C HIS A 95 -6.72 5.25 5.96
N ALA A 96 -7.95 4.98 5.50
CA ALA A 96 -9.10 5.87 5.69
C ALA A 96 -9.42 6.07 7.17
N ASN A 97 -9.37 5.00 7.98
CA ASN A 97 -9.54 5.10 9.43
C ASN A 97 -8.41 5.91 10.09
N GLY A 98 -7.16 5.68 9.67
CA GLY A 98 -6.01 6.45 10.14
C GLY A 98 -6.11 7.94 9.79
N LEU A 99 -6.58 8.25 8.58
CA LEU A 99 -6.84 9.62 8.13
C LEU A 99 -7.91 10.29 8.98
N LEU A 100 -9.05 9.61 9.22
CA LEU A 100 -10.12 10.15 10.06
C LEU A 100 -9.65 10.39 11.50
N ALA A 101 -8.87 9.47 12.07
CA ALA A 101 -8.30 9.65 13.40
C ALA A 101 -7.31 10.83 13.46
N ALA A 102 -6.49 11.02 12.42
CA ALA A 102 -5.61 12.18 12.30
C ALA A 102 -6.39 13.49 12.18
N ALA A 103 -7.44 13.53 11.35
CA ALA A 103 -8.30 14.69 11.20
C ALA A 103 -8.97 15.08 12.53
N LYS A 104 -9.55 14.12 13.25
CA LYS A 104 -10.15 14.37 14.58
C LYS A 104 -9.17 14.95 15.59
N ARG A 105 -7.91 14.50 15.57
CA ARG A 105 -6.85 15.07 16.44
C ARG A 105 -6.53 16.51 16.07
N ILE A 106 -6.51 16.82 14.77
CA ILE A 106 -6.32 18.19 14.29
C ILE A 106 -7.51 19.07 14.71
N ASP A 107 -8.74 18.60 14.56
CA ASP A 107 -9.94 19.34 14.99
C ASP A 107 -9.89 19.65 16.49
N ALA A 108 -9.51 18.67 17.32
CA ALA A 108 -9.33 18.87 18.75
C ALA A 108 -8.23 19.90 19.06
N ALA A 109 -7.08 19.80 18.39
CA ALA A 109 -5.98 20.76 18.56
C ALA A 109 -6.35 22.17 18.10
N ILE A 110 -7.15 22.31 17.03
CA ILE A 110 -7.69 23.60 16.59
C ILE A 110 -8.61 24.16 17.66
N ALA A 111 -9.51 23.36 18.22
CA ALA A 111 -10.40 23.80 19.28
C ALA A 111 -9.63 24.30 20.52
N GLU A 112 -8.67 23.51 21.00
CA GLU A 112 -7.77 23.89 22.11
C GLU A 112 -6.99 25.17 21.80
N PHE A 113 -6.42 25.26 20.59
CA PHE A 113 -5.66 26.43 20.16
C PHE A 113 -6.54 27.68 20.12
N THR A 114 -7.73 27.60 19.52
CA THR A 114 -8.67 28.73 19.45
C THR A 114 -9.16 29.19 20.82
N ALA A 115 -9.31 28.27 21.78
CA ALA A 115 -9.67 28.61 23.16
C ALA A 115 -8.53 29.32 23.92
N ALA A 116 -7.27 28.93 23.68
CA ALA A 116 -6.11 29.52 24.36
C ALA A 116 -5.73 30.93 23.86
N LEU A 117 -6.08 31.29 22.62
CA LEU A 117 -5.77 32.62 22.04
C LEU A 117 -6.35 33.81 22.83
N PRO A 118 -7.65 33.83 23.20
CA PRO A 118 -8.18 34.90 24.04
C PRO A 118 -7.54 34.89 25.44
N GLU A 119 -7.30 33.72 26.05
CA GLU A 119 -6.64 33.63 27.36
C GLU A 119 -5.27 34.31 27.37
N LEU A 120 -4.45 34.09 26.33
CA LEU A 120 -3.17 34.79 26.17
C LEU A 120 -3.35 36.32 26.13
N SER A 121 -4.34 36.79 25.37
CA SER A 121 -4.60 38.22 25.19
C SER A 121 -5.13 38.87 26.47
N ASP A 122 -5.99 38.15 27.20
CA ASP A 122 -6.56 38.58 28.48
C ASP A 122 -5.49 38.65 29.56
N HIS A 123 -4.59 37.65 29.63
CA HIS A 123 -3.45 37.68 30.54
C HIS A 123 -2.47 38.82 30.22
N GLU A 124 -2.12 39.05 28.95
CA GLU A 124 -1.29 40.20 28.55
C GLU A 124 -1.93 41.54 28.96
N LEU A 125 -3.24 41.69 28.76
CA LEU A 125 -3.97 42.89 29.14
C LEU A 125 -3.99 43.07 30.66
N ALA A 126 -4.31 42.01 31.40
CA ALA A 126 -4.37 42.03 32.86
C ALA A 126 -3.00 42.39 33.47
N ILE A 127 -1.92 41.76 33.01
CA ILE A 127 -0.56 42.07 33.47
C ILE A 127 -0.26 43.57 33.27
N ARG A 128 -0.54 44.12 32.08
CA ARG A 128 -0.30 45.54 31.79
C ARG A 128 -1.17 46.46 32.64
N GLN A 129 -2.44 46.12 32.88
CA GLN A 129 -3.32 46.89 33.76
C GLN A 129 -2.81 46.90 35.19
N HIS A 130 -2.35 45.76 35.72
CA HIS A 130 -1.79 45.66 37.05
C HIS A 130 -0.48 46.42 37.19
N LEU A 131 0.44 46.30 36.22
CA LEU A 131 1.69 47.07 36.22
C LEU A 131 1.44 48.58 36.11
N GLY A 132 0.49 49.00 35.28
CA GLY A 132 0.08 50.39 35.17
C GLY A 132 -0.47 50.94 36.49
N ARG A 133 -1.28 50.17 37.21
CA ARG A 133 -1.76 50.53 38.56
C ARG A 133 -0.65 50.56 39.60
N ALA A 134 0.37 49.71 39.46
CA ALA A 134 1.55 49.69 40.32
C ALA A 134 2.58 50.79 39.98
N ALA A 135 2.28 51.66 38.99
CA ALA A 135 3.21 52.64 38.43
C ALA A 135 4.55 52.02 37.97
N PHE A 136 4.55 50.72 37.63
CA PHE A 136 5.70 50.04 37.09
C PHE A 136 5.77 50.31 35.57
N PRO A 137 6.91 50.78 35.04
CA PRO A 137 7.01 51.11 33.62
C PRO A 137 6.93 49.85 32.77
N VAL A 138 5.94 49.77 31.88
CA VAL A 138 5.85 48.72 30.85
C VAL A 138 6.41 49.27 29.54
N SER A 139 7.46 48.63 29.01
CA SER A 139 8.07 49.05 27.75
C SER A 139 7.41 48.38 26.56
N GLY A 140 6.62 49.12 25.77
CA GLY A 140 5.99 48.60 24.55
C GLY A 140 6.95 48.12 23.45
N SER A 141 8.27 48.28 23.64
CA SER A 141 9.31 47.83 22.71
C SER A 141 9.74 46.37 22.91
N VAL A 142 9.31 45.70 23.99
CA VAL A 142 9.70 44.30 24.27
C VAL A 142 8.75 43.34 23.56
N VAL A 143 9.31 42.55 22.64
CA VAL A 143 8.57 41.51 21.91
C VAL A 143 7.97 40.49 22.90
N GLY A 144 6.67 40.24 22.80
CA GLY A 144 5.93 39.33 23.67
C GLY A 144 5.23 39.98 24.87
N GLN A 145 5.34 41.30 25.05
CA GLN A 145 4.51 42.04 26.01
C GLN A 145 3.14 42.44 25.45
N MET A 146 2.94 42.26 24.13
CA MET A 146 1.68 42.46 23.45
C MET A 146 1.63 41.62 22.17
N GLY A 147 0.49 40.98 21.91
CA GLY A 147 0.20 40.32 20.64
C GLY A 147 0.76 38.90 20.50
N LEU A 148 1.03 38.18 21.61
CA LEU A 148 1.46 36.79 21.57
C LEU A 148 0.46 35.89 20.82
N SER A 149 -0.84 36.17 20.92
CA SER A 149 -1.89 35.46 20.17
C SER A 149 -1.72 35.62 18.65
N VAL A 150 -1.43 36.83 18.17
CA VAL A 150 -1.14 37.09 16.75
C VAL A 150 0.15 36.40 16.31
N MET A 151 1.19 36.42 17.16
CA MET A 151 2.46 35.72 16.88
C MET A 151 2.28 34.20 16.81
N ALA A 152 1.39 33.62 17.62
CA ALA A 152 1.07 32.18 17.58
C ALA A 152 0.41 31.80 16.25
N ILE A 153 -0.51 32.63 15.75
CA ILE A 153 -1.16 32.45 14.44
C ILE A 153 -0.15 32.59 13.30
N ASP A 154 0.71 33.61 13.31
CA ASP A 154 1.75 33.80 12.28
C ASP A 154 2.72 32.61 12.23
N LYS A 155 3.09 32.04 13.39
CA LYS A 155 3.89 30.81 13.44
C LYS A 155 3.16 29.63 12.80
N LEU A 156 1.87 29.43 13.06
CA LEU A 156 1.07 28.38 12.41
C LEU A 156 0.98 28.59 10.90
N HIS A 157 0.75 29.82 10.43
CA HIS A 157 0.74 30.13 8.99
C HIS A 157 2.08 29.82 8.33
N ARG A 158 3.20 30.19 8.96
CA ARG A 158 4.54 29.87 8.43
C ARG A 158 4.84 28.37 8.38
N LEU A 159 4.30 27.61 9.33
CA LEU A 159 4.39 26.14 9.33
C LEU A 159 3.55 25.54 8.20
N ALA A 160 2.32 26.03 8.00
CA ALA A 160 1.42 25.60 6.94
C ALA A 160 1.97 25.91 5.53
N ASP A 161 2.56 27.10 5.34
CA ASP A 161 3.15 27.54 4.07
C ASP A 161 4.52 26.89 3.76
N GLY A 162 5.03 26.04 4.66
CA GLY A 162 6.34 25.40 4.52
C GLY A 162 7.55 26.35 4.68
N ARG A 163 7.32 27.64 4.92
CA ARG A 163 8.36 28.66 5.15
C ARG A 163 9.17 28.41 6.42
N ALA A 164 8.57 27.75 7.40
CA ALA A 164 9.23 27.31 8.63
C ALA A 164 10.26 26.17 8.43
N ARG A 165 10.37 25.56 7.23
CA ARG A 165 11.42 24.57 6.94
C ARG A 165 12.77 25.22 6.63
N LEU A 166 12.77 26.49 6.23
CA LEU A 166 13.96 27.24 5.79
C LEU A 166 14.58 28.09 6.91
N SER A 167 13.80 28.44 7.91
CA SER A 167 14.23 29.12 9.14
C SER A 167 13.97 28.14 10.28
N GLY A 168 15.00 27.67 10.97
CA GLY A 168 14.89 26.63 12.00
C GLY A 168 13.87 26.94 13.11
N ALA A 169 13.69 26.03 14.06
CA ALA A 169 12.75 26.19 15.16
C ALA A 169 13.12 27.41 16.03
N GLY A 170 12.62 28.59 15.67
CA GLY A 170 12.76 29.81 16.47
C GLY A 170 11.95 29.73 17.76
N LYS A 171 12.25 30.62 18.73
CA LYS A 171 11.69 30.60 20.09
C LYS A 171 10.20 30.25 20.15
N SER A 172 9.81 29.33 21.04
CA SER A 172 8.39 28.99 21.24
C SER A 172 7.60 30.18 21.79
N ILE A 173 6.26 30.18 21.66
CA ILE A 173 5.42 31.25 22.24
C ILE A 173 5.62 31.34 23.76
N ALA A 174 5.77 30.20 24.43
CA ALA A 174 6.08 30.15 25.86
C ALA A 174 7.44 30.77 26.20
N GLU A 175 8.49 30.50 25.41
CA GLU A 175 9.81 31.11 25.61
C GLU A 175 9.79 32.63 25.38
N ILE A 176 9.01 33.09 24.40
CA ILE A 176 8.83 34.53 24.14
C ILE A 176 8.10 35.18 25.32
N ALA A 177 7.01 34.58 25.81
CA ALA A 177 6.29 35.06 26.99
C ALA A 177 7.19 35.09 28.24
N ALA A 178 7.93 34.01 28.50
CA ALA A 178 8.85 33.93 29.62
C ALA A 178 9.96 34.99 29.54
N SER A 179 10.50 35.23 28.34
CA SER A 179 11.49 36.31 28.13
C SER A 179 10.89 37.70 28.34
N ALA A 180 9.68 37.94 27.82
CA ALA A 180 9.00 39.22 27.86
C ALA A 180 8.61 39.65 29.28
N TRP A 181 8.27 38.67 30.11
CA TRP A 181 7.81 38.86 31.49
C TRP A 181 8.82 38.40 32.53
N ALA A 182 10.08 38.20 32.14
CA ALA A 182 11.14 37.67 33.01
C ALA A 182 11.29 38.45 34.32
N ILE A 183 11.13 39.78 34.29
CA ILE A 183 11.19 40.64 35.48
C ILE A 183 10.12 40.27 36.52
N LEU A 184 8.93 39.87 36.10
CA LEU A 184 7.86 39.43 37.00
C LEU A 184 8.01 37.98 37.44
N LEU A 185 8.64 37.15 36.61
CA LEU A 185 8.81 35.73 36.85
C LEU A 185 10.06 35.44 37.71
N ALA A 186 11.05 36.33 37.71
CA ALA A 186 12.27 36.22 38.51
C ALA A 186 12.03 36.39 40.02
N ASP A 187 11.03 37.19 40.43
CA ASP A 187 10.67 37.41 41.85
C ASP A 187 10.16 36.15 42.57
N LYS A 188 9.81 35.08 41.84
CA LYS A 188 9.40 33.80 42.45
C LYS A 188 10.57 33.05 43.10
N ASP A 189 11.82 33.32 42.70
CA ASP A 189 12.98 32.64 43.28
C ASP A 189 13.43 33.26 44.62
N GLU A 190 13.02 34.50 44.94
CA GLU A 190 13.39 35.17 46.20
C GLU A 190 12.41 34.90 47.36
N GLN A 191 11.15 34.51 47.09
CA GLN A 191 10.15 34.23 48.14
C GLN A 191 10.12 32.76 48.62
N GLY A 192 11.02 31.91 48.12
CA GLY A 192 11.16 30.50 48.51
C GLY A 192 12.36 30.18 49.41
N SER A 193 13.06 31.19 49.93
CA SER A 193 14.21 30.98 50.83
C SER A 193 14.31 32.08 51.89
N VAL A 194 13.34 32.13 52.80
CA VAL A 194 13.51 32.34 54.27
C VAL A 194 12.28 31.76 54.97
#